data_AF-A0A951QC08-F1
#
_entry.id   AF-A0A951QC08-F1
#
_cell.length_a   1.000
_cell.length_b   1.000
_cell.length_c   1.000
_cell.angle_alpha   90.00
_cell.angle_beta   90.00
_cell.angle_gamma   90.00
#
_symmetry.space_group_name_H-M   'P 1'
#
loop_
_entity.id
_entity.type
_entity.pdbx_description
1 polymer ?
#
loop_
_entity_poly.entity_id
_entity_poly.type
_entity_poly.pdbx_seq_one_letter_code
_entity_poly.pdbx_strand_id
1 'polypeptide(L)'
;MSEEIIKLFYSYSRKDLDMRNALEDHLAALREANRIQTWHDLELEAGTEWEPAILNKLNTADIILLLVSRNFIASKYCYGTELKRAIARHNEGTARVIPIILSSCDWNQPYVPFSKLNVLPTHAKPIKSWADPDDAFTIVAQKIRETVDQLIAKKQAEQQALGQERLRQEQLRQQQAAEAERSEQQELERQRLAADDLKSDRSIDYKPLRDLLKTGKWKEADEETAKRMLEVAGRQGWLRVEDIQQFPCTDLRTIDQLWVKYGDGKFGFSVQKKIWQRCGSPQEDNKQWKKFGVEVGWRSRGIMGMGSSWIRYSDVTFDTSAPEGHLPLWANVGNDGVLFGFCLGGRLAWVGCRVVGYLFSRTDL
;
A
#
# COMPACT_ATOMS: atom_id res chain seq x y z
N MET A 1 -23.72 -18.38 16.72
CA MET A 1 -23.93 -18.65 15.28
C MET A 1 -25.38 -19.06 15.14
N SER A 2 -26.16 -18.44 14.24
CA SER A 2 -27.49 -18.97 13.93
C SER A 2 -27.30 -20.35 13.29
N GLU A 3 -27.91 -21.39 13.85
CA GLU A 3 -27.93 -22.71 13.21
C GLU A 3 -28.66 -22.59 11.87
N GLU A 4 -28.02 -23.06 10.80
CA GLU A 4 -28.60 -22.98 9.46
C GLU A 4 -29.71 -24.03 9.35
N ILE A 5 -30.95 -23.57 9.19
CA ILE A 5 -32.14 -24.42 9.12
C ILE A 5 -32.49 -24.67 7.64
N ILE A 6 -32.63 -25.93 7.25
CA ILE A 6 -32.98 -26.33 5.88
C ILE A 6 -34.48 -26.21 5.66
N LYS A 7 -34.90 -25.41 4.69
CA LYS A 7 -36.32 -25.23 4.36
C LYS A 7 -36.82 -26.37 3.48
N LEU A 8 -37.87 -27.06 3.92
CA LEU A 8 -38.45 -28.20 3.23
C LEU A 8 -39.86 -27.86 2.74
N PHE A 9 -40.12 -28.14 1.47
CA PHE A 9 -41.42 -27.93 0.85
C PHE A 9 -42.01 -29.26 0.35
N TYR A 10 -43.29 -29.50 0.67
CA TYR A 10 -44.03 -30.64 0.15
C TYR A 10 -44.83 -30.27 -1.10
N SER A 11 -44.56 -30.92 -2.21
CA SER A 11 -45.44 -30.91 -3.38
C SER A 11 -46.24 -32.21 -3.40
N TYR A 12 -47.54 -32.13 -3.13
CA TYR A 12 -48.41 -33.28 -2.96
C TYR A 12 -49.84 -32.98 -3.44
N SER A 13 -50.61 -34.04 -3.74
CA SER A 13 -52.05 -33.88 -3.96
C SER A 13 -52.77 -33.82 -2.62
N ARG A 14 -53.74 -32.93 -2.44
CA ARG A 14 -54.59 -32.91 -1.22
C ARG A 14 -55.30 -34.24 -0.93
N LYS A 15 -55.47 -35.10 -1.94
CA LYS A 15 -55.99 -36.48 -1.78
C LYS A 15 -55.02 -37.45 -1.09
N ASP A 16 -53.77 -37.04 -0.91
CA ASP A 16 -52.68 -37.80 -0.29
C ASP A 16 -52.27 -37.18 1.06
N LEU A 17 -53.15 -36.36 1.66
CA LEU A 17 -52.90 -35.64 2.90
C LEU A 17 -52.46 -36.55 4.06
N ASP A 18 -53.10 -37.71 4.22
CA ASP A 18 -52.78 -38.65 5.31
C ASP A 18 -51.35 -39.17 5.20
N MET A 19 -50.87 -39.45 3.99
CA MET A 19 -49.49 -39.90 3.78
C MET A 19 -48.47 -38.77 3.93
N ARG A 20 -48.87 -37.53 3.60
CA ARG A 20 -48.05 -36.34 3.87
C ARG A 20 -47.91 -36.12 5.38
N ASN A 21 -49.00 -36.23 6.14
CA ASN A 21 -48.99 -36.16 7.61
C ASN A 21 -48.08 -37.24 8.19
N ALA A 22 -48.23 -38.50 7.75
CA ALA A 22 -47.37 -39.59 8.22
C ALA A 22 -45.88 -39.29 7.97
N LEU A 23 -45.52 -38.80 6.77
CA LEU A 23 -44.14 -38.41 6.51
C LEU A 23 -43.66 -37.25 7.40
N GLU A 24 -44.50 -36.23 7.63
CA GLU A 24 -44.19 -35.13 8.54
C GLU A 24 -43.89 -35.65 9.96
N ASP A 25 -44.66 -36.61 10.45
CA ASP A 25 -44.45 -37.24 11.76
C ASP A 25 -43.11 -38.00 11.81
N HIS A 26 -42.77 -38.74 10.74
CA HIS A 26 -41.46 -39.42 10.61
C HIS A 26 -40.28 -38.44 10.51
N LEU A 27 -40.52 -37.19 10.10
CA LEU A 27 -39.52 -36.12 10.08
C LEU A 27 -39.47 -35.30 11.39
N ALA A 28 -40.32 -35.61 12.38
CA ALA A 28 -40.39 -34.85 13.64
C ALA A 28 -39.03 -34.73 14.33
N ALA A 29 -38.21 -35.80 14.35
CA ALA A 29 -36.88 -35.74 14.96
C ALA A 29 -35.95 -34.68 14.33
N LEU A 30 -36.05 -34.46 13.01
CA LEU A 30 -35.29 -33.39 12.33
C LEU A 30 -35.83 -32.00 12.65
N ARG A 31 -37.14 -31.88 12.81
CA ARG A 31 -37.83 -30.64 13.16
C ARG A 31 -37.55 -30.22 14.59
N GLU A 32 -37.68 -31.14 15.55
CA GLU A 32 -37.38 -30.89 16.98
C GLU A 32 -35.90 -30.52 17.20
N ALA A 33 -35.01 -31.09 16.37
CA ALA A 33 -33.59 -30.71 16.36
C ALA A 33 -33.31 -29.39 15.60
N ASN A 34 -34.34 -28.63 15.20
CA ASN A 34 -34.25 -27.38 14.43
C ASN A 34 -33.40 -27.48 13.15
N ARG A 35 -33.30 -28.69 12.56
CA ARG A 35 -32.47 -28.92 11.37
C ARG A 35 -33.23 -28.63 10.09
N ILE A 36 -34.56 -28.77 10.15
CA ILE A 36 -35.46 -28.47 9.04
C ILE A 36 -36.57 -27.52 9.50
N GLN A 37 -37.04 -26.72 8.56
CA GLN A 37 -38.29 -25.97 8.66
C GLN A 37 -39.21 -26.47 7.56
N THR A 38 -40.29 -27.15 7.93
CA THR A 38 -41.31 -27.64 7.00
C THR A 38 -42.35 -26.55 6.73
N TRP A 39 -42.93 -26.56 5.54
CA TRP A 39 -44.06 -25.70 5.18
C TRP A 39 -45.05 -26.49 4.33
N HIS A 40 -46.35 -26.30 4.59
CA HIS A 40 -47.42 -26.85 3.76
C HIS A 40 -48.60 -25.88 3.53
N ASP A 41 -49.40 -26.16 2.50
CA ASP A 41 -50.51 -25.31 2.04
C ASP A 41 -51.63 -25.05 3.07
N LEU A 42 -51.74 -25.87 4.13
CA LEU A 42 -52.69 -25.65 5.23
C LEU A 42 -52.27 -24.54 6.21
N GLU A 43 -51.07 -23.97 6.08
CA GLU A 43 -50.59 -22.83 6.88
C GLU A 43 -50.98 -21.45 6.30
N LEU A 44 -51.72 -21.43 5.19
CA LEU A 44 -52.16 -20.17 4.56
C LEU A 44 -53.27 -19.50 5.39
N GLU A 45 -53.08 -18.23 5.74
CA GLU A 45 -54.10 -17.44 6.43
C GLU A 45 -55.33 -17.22 5.54
N ALA A 46 -56.52 -17.21 6.16
CA ALA A 46 -57.76 -16.95 5.46
C ALA A 46 -57.71 -15.59 4.75
N GLY A 47 -57.98 -15.58 3.44
CA GLY A 47 -57.89 -14.37 2.60
C GLY A 47 -56.58 -14.22 1.83
N THR A 48 -55.58 -15.08 2.06
CA THR A 48 -54.32 -15.09 1.29
C THR A 48 -54.54 -15.63 -0.13
N GLU A 49 -54.00 -14.95 -1.14
CA GLU A 49 -53.88 -15.51 -2.49
C GLU A 49 -52.94 -16.72 -2.45
N TRP A 50 -53.50 -17.91 -2.68
CA TRP A 50 -52.81 -19.17 -2.41
C TRP A 50 -51.69 -19.49 -3.43
N GLU A 51 -51.85 -19.15 -4.72
CA GLU A 51 -50.85 -19.47 -5.76
C GLU A 51 -49.51 -18.73 -5.54
N PRO A 52 -49.48 -17.40 -5.35
CA PRO A 52 -48.22 -16.68 -5.12
C PRO A 52 -47.52 -17.10 -3.83
N ALA A 53 -48.28 -17.40 -2.78
CA ALA A 53 -47.75 -17.84 -1.50
C ALA A 53 -47.07 -19.21 -1.60
N ILE A 54 -47.71 -20.17 -2.26
CA ILE A 54 -47.11 -21.50 -2.52
C ILE A 54 -45.87 -21.37 -3.39
N LEU A 55 -45.92 -20.58 -4.46
CA LEU A 55 -44.77 -20.39 -5.36
C LEU A 55 -43.58 -19.74 -4.64
N ASN A 56 -43.83 -18.80 -3.73
CA ASN A 56 -42.78 -18.19 -2.92
C ASN A 56 -42.10 -19.20 -1.99
N LYS A 57 -42.88 -20.08 -1.35
CA LYS A 57 -42.34 -21.15 -0.49
C LYS A 57 -41.57 -22.17 -1.31
N LEU A 58 -42.12 -22.56 -2.47
CA LEU A 58 -41.43 -23.38 -3.44
C LEU A 58 -40.14 -22.73 -3.93
N ASN A 59 -40.04 -21.41 -4.05
CA ASN A 59 -38.83 -20.69 -4.49
C ASN A 59 -37.75 -20.54 -3.43
N THR A 60 -38.13 -20.63 -2.15
CA THR A 60 -37.23 -20.41 -1.01
C THR A 60 -36.81 -21.71 -0.33
N ALA A 61 -37.43 -22.84 -0.68
CA ALA A 61 -37.12 -24.15 -0.11
C ALA A 61 -35.73 -24.67 -0.53
N ASP A 62 -34.97 -25.25 0.38
CA ASP A 62 -33.70 -25.92 0.06
C ASP A 62 -33.94 -27.35 -0.44
N ILE A 63 -34.98 -28.02 0.08
CA ILE A 63 -35.42 -29.35 -0.34
C ILE A 63 -36.88 -29.29 -0.77
N ILE A 64 -37.20 -29.91 -1.90
CA ILE A 64 -38.55 -30.06 -2.43
C ILE A 64 -38.87 -31.55 -2.49
N LEU A 65 -39.79 -32.02 -1.66
CA LEU A 65 -40.28 -33.39 -1.67
C LEU A 65 -41.46 -33.50 -2.63
N LEU A 66 -41.36 -34.36 -3.65
CA LEU A 66 -42.48 -34.68 -4.52
C LEU A 66 -43.16 -35.95 -4.03
N LEU A 67 -44.38 -35.83 -3.51
CA LEU A 67 -45.14 -36.98 -3.03
C LEU A 67 -45.92 -37.60 -4.20
N VAL A 68 -45.26 -38.54 -4.89
CA VAL A 68 -45.71 -39.09 -6.17
C VAL A 68 -46.74 -40.19 -5.97
N SER A 69 -47.93 -39.95 -6.48
CA SER A 69 -49.06 -40.87 -6.50
C SER A 69 -49.81 -40.77 -7.82
N ARG A 70 -50.80 -41.66 -8.04
CA ARG A 70 -51.76 -41.49 -9.15
C ARG A 70 -52.48 -40.13 -9.11
N ASN A 71 -52.75 -39.60 -7.91
CA ASN A 71 -53.42 -38.31 -7.71
C ASN A 71 -52.50 -37.13 -8.03
N PHE A 72 -51.21 -37.26 -7.71
CA PHE A 72 -50.18 -36.26 -8.03
C PHE A 72 -50.01 -36.09 -9.54
N ILE A 73 -49.86 -37.19 -10.28
CA ILE A 73 -49.68 -37.16 -11.75
C ILE A 73 -50.94 -36.64 -12.46
N ALA A 74 -52.13 -37.00 -11.97
CA ALA A 74 -53.40 -36.53 -12.54
C ALA A 74 -53.71 -35.04 -12.24
N SER A 75 -52.99 -34.40 -11.32
CA SER A 75 -53.22 -33.01 -10.93
C SER A 75 -52.54 -32.03 -11.90
N LYS A 76 -53.33 -31.30 -12.70
CA LYS A 76 -52.81 -30.31 -13.66
C LYS A 76 -51.95 -29.21 -13.03
N TYR A 77 -52.26 -28.82 -11.79
CA TYR A 77 -51.56 -27.75 -11.09
C TYR A 77 -50.21 -28.23 -10.51
N CYS A 78 -50.21 -29.32 -9.74
CA CYS A 78 -48.99 -29.90 -9.14
C CYS A 78 -48.02 -30.42 -10.22
N TYR A 79 -48.54 -31.09 -11.25
CA TYR A 79 -47.73 -31.61 -12.35
C TYR A 79 -47.29 -30.51 -13.35
N GLY A 80 -47.97 -29.37 -13.34
CA GLY A 80 -47.74 -28.25 -14.25
C GLY A 80 -46.67 -27.28 -13.72
N THR A 81 -47.11 -26.16 -13.17
CA THR A 81 -46.25 -25.02 -12.83
C THR A 81 -45.27 -25.34 -11.70
N GLU A 82 -45.74 -26.01 -10.64
CA GLU A 82 -44.91 -26.33 -9.47
C GLU A 82 -43.80 -27.32 -9.82
N LEU A 83 -44.13 -28.42 -10.49
CA LEU A 83 -43.15 -29.42 -10.87
C LEU A 83 -42.09 -28.87 -11.81
N LYS A 84 -42.49 -28.09 -12.83
CA LYS A 84 -41.53 -27.44 -13.74
C LYS A 84 -40.58 -26.52 -12.98
N ARG A 85 -41.09 -25.71 -12.06
CA ARG A 85 -40.27 -24.81 -11.26
C ARG A 85 -39.34 -25.56 -10.31
N ALA A 86 -39.83 -26.60 -9.64
CA ALA A 86 -39.03 -27.43 -8.75
C ALA A 86 -37.84 -28.06 -9.50
N ILE A 87 -38.09 -28.60 -10.70
CA ILE A 87 -37.04 -29.19 -11.54
C ILE A 87 -36.05 -28.15 -12.06
N ALA A 88 -36.52 -26.95 -12.44
CA ALA A 88 -35.62 -25.85 -12.80
C ALA A 88 -34.65 -25.53 -11.64
N ARG A 89 -35.17 -25.36 -10.42
CA ARG A 89 -34.35 -25.09 -9.23
C ARG A 89 -33.38 -26.24 -8.91
N HIS A 90 -33.79 -27.48 -9.17
CA HIS A 90 -32.91 -28.63 -9.03
C HIS A 90 -31.72 -28.58 -10.00
N ASN A 91 -31.99 -28.30 -11.28
CA ASN A 91 -30.97 -28.23 -12.31
C ASN A 91 -30.03 -27.04 -12.10
N GLU A 92 -30.54 -25.92 -11.57
CA GLU A 92 -29.76 -24.75 -11.16
C GLU A 92 -28.95 -24.99 -9.87
N GLY A 93 -29.20 -26.09 -9.16
CA GLY A 93 -28.57 -26.40 -7.87
C GLY A 93 -29.04 -25.51 -6.71
N THR A 94 -30.13 -24.74 -6.90
CA THR A 94 -30.71 -23.85 -5.88
C THR A 94 -31.70 -24.57 -4.95
N ALA A 95 -32.11 -25.80 -5.30
CA ALA A 95 -32.83 -26.72 -4.43
C ALA A 95 -32.48 -28.18 -4.74
N ARG A 96 -32.74 -29.08 -3.79
CA ARG A 96 -32.73 -30.52 -4.02
C ARG A 96 -34.15 -31.05 -4.15
N VAL A 97 -34.50 -31.58 -5.32
CA VAL A 97 -35.78 -32.27 -5.52
C VAL A 97 -35.61 -33.75 -5.18
N ILE A 98 -36.53 -34.29 -4.36
CA ILE A 98 -36.54 -35.69 -3.94
C ILE A 98 -37.94 -36.27 -4.22
N PRO A 99 -38.09 -37.09 -5.27
CA PRO A 99 -39.35 -37.80 -5.50
C PRO A 99 -39.53 -38.96 -4.52
N ILE A 100 -40.71 -39.03 -3.90
CA ILE A 100 -41.11 -40.07 -2.94
C ILE A 100 -42.34 -40.79 -3.51
N ILE A 101 -42.19 -42.06 -3.86
CA ILE A 101 -43.24 -42.87 -4.49
C ILE A 101 -44.20 -43.38 -3.41
N LEU A 102 -45.37 -42.75 -3.30
CA LEU A 102 -46.40 -43.12 -2.33
C LEU A 102 -47.21 -44.35 -2.77
N SER A 103 -47.53 -44.45 -4.06
CA SER A 103 -48.38 -45.52 -4.62
C SER A 103 -47.98 -45.87 -6.05
N SER A 104 -48.32 -47.08 -6.50
CA SER A 104 -48.06 -47.54 -7.86
C SER A 104 -48.68 -46.57 -8.88
N CYS A 105 -47.83 -46.02 -9.76
CA CYS A 105 -48.21 -45.14 -10.85
C CYS A 105 -47.11 -45.10 -11.92
N ASP A 106 -47.45 -44.67 -13.13
CA ASP A 106 -46.55 -44.69 -14.30
C ASP A 106 -45.64 -43.46 -14.34
N TRP A 107 -44.84 -43.26 -13.29
CA TRP A 107 -43.95 -42.11 -13.13
C TRP A 107 -42.61 -42.26 -13.86
N ASN A 108 -42.18 -43.50 -14.14
CA ASN A 108 -40.87 -43.81 -14.73
C ASN A 108 -40.91 -43.76 -16.26
N GLN A 109 -41.43 -42.66 -16.79
CA GLN A 109 -41.56 -42.43 -18.23
C GLN A 109 -40.64 -41.28 -18.66
N PRO A 110 -40.03 -41.32 -19.86
CA PRO A 110 -39.07 -40.30 -20.29
C PRO A 110 -39.62 -38.86 -20.32
N TYR A 111 -40.93 -38.71 -20.48
CA TYR A 111 -41.62 -37.41 -20.50
C TYR A 111 -41.99 -36.88 -19.11
N VAL A 112 -41.81 -37.67 -18.05
CA VAL A 112 -42.03 -37.22 -16.66
C VAL A 112 -40.80 -36.43 -16.21
N PRO A 113 -40.93 -35.14 -15.85
CA PRO A 113 -39.79 -34.23 -15.62
C PRO A 113 -38.78 -34.70 -14.57
N PHE A 114 -39.22 -35.46 -13.57
CA PHE A 114 -38.38 -35.96 -12.47
C PHE A 114 -37.91 -37.41 -12.65
N SER A 115 -38.26 -38.09 -13.75
CA SER A 115 -37.96 -39.52 -13.98
C SER A 115 -36.47 -39.87 -13.94
N LYS A 116 -35.59 -38.89 -14.21
CA LYS A 116 -34.13 -39.05 -14.17
C LYS A 116 -33.54 -38.93 -12.75
N LEU A 117 -34.33 -38.53 -11.76
CA LEU A 117 -33.87 -38.37 -10.38
C LEU A 117 -33.98 -39.69 -9.63
N ASN A 118 -33.06 -39.93 -8.70
CA ASN A 118 -33.19 -41.02 -7.75
C ASN A 118 -34.44 -40.80 -6.89
N VAL A 119 -35.31 -41.81 -6.85
CA VAL A 119 -36.56 -41.78 -6.09
C VAL A 119 -36.41 -42.54 -4.77
N LEU A 120 -37.25 -42.18 -3.79
CA LEU A 120 -37.40 -42.89 -2.54
C LEU A 120 -38.79 -43.56 -2.47
N PRO A 121 -38.97 -44.64 -1.70
CA PRO A 121 -37.93 -45.48 -1.08
C PRO A 121 -37.01 -46.16 -2.12
N THR A 122 -35.87 -46.69 -1.67
CA THR A 122 -34.90 -47.41 -2.53
C THR A 122 -35.59 -48.47 -3.39
N HIS A 123 -35.12 -48.68 -4.62
CA HIS A 123 -35.73 -49.55 -5.63
C HIS A 123 -37.13 -49.12 -6.10
N ALA A 124 -37.56 -47.91 -5.73
CA ALA A 124 -38.84 -47.32 -6.10
C ALA A 124 -40.08 -48.13 -5.69
N LYS A 125 -39.95 -48.97 -4.66
CA LYS A 125 -41.09 -49.71 -4.10
C LYS A 125 -42.07 -48.72 -3.46
N PRO A 126 -43.32 -48.59 -3.96
CA PRO A 126 -44.25 -47.59 -3.45
C PRO A 126 -44.61 -47.82 -1.97
N ILE A 127 -44.71 -46.76 -1.16
CA ILE A 127 -44.97 -46.86 0.29
C ILE A 127 -46.21 -47.70 0.59
N LYS A 128 -47.33 -47.51 -0.12
CA LYS A 128 -48.56 -48.30 0.06
C LYS A 128 -48.43 -49.81 -0.22
N SER A 129 -47.33 -50.26 -0.81
CA SER A 129 -47.08 -51.68 -1.11
C SER A 129 -46.21 -52.38 -0.06
N TRP A 130 -45.77 -51.67 0.98
CA TRP A 130 -45.06 -52.25 2.10
C TRP A 130 -46.04 -52.94 3.04
N ALA A 131 -45.57 -53.99 3.73
CA ALA A 131 -46.36 -54.69 4.74
C ALA A 131 -46.70 -53.74 5.89
N ASP A 132 -45.70 -52.95 6.31
CA ASP A 132 -45.84 -51.82 7.20
C ASP A 132 -45.36 -50.54 6.48
N PRO A 133 -46.23 -49.54 6.25
CA PRO A 133 -45.84 -48.25 5.70
C PRO A 133 -44.80 -47.49 6.54
N ASP A 134 -44.76 -47.69 7.87
CA ASP A 134 -43.84 -46.97 8.77
C ASP A 134 -42.38 -47.37 8.53
N ASP A 135 -42.12 -48.63 8.16
CA ASP A 135 -40.79 -49.07 7.73
C ASP A 135 -40.30 -48.27 6.50
N ALA A 136 -41.21 -48.04 5.55
CA ALA A 136 -40.89 -47.30 4.32
C ALA A 136 -40.65 -45.82 4.62
N PHE A 137 -41.50 -45.19 5.44
CA PHE A 137 -41.32 -43.80 5.85
C PHE A 137 -40.05 -43.60 6.67
N THR A 138 -39.69 -44.56 7.53
CA THR A 138 -38.43 -44.54 8.29
C THR A 138 -37.22 -44.48 7.35
N ILE A 139 -37.19 -45.31 6.30
CA ILE A 139 -36.13 -45.29 5.28
C ILE A 139 -36.08 -43.94 4.56
N VAL A 140 -37.25 -43.40 4.18
CA VAL A 140 -37.35 -42.09 3.52
C VAL A 140 -36.80 -41.00 4.44
N ALA A 141 -37.19 -40.97 5.72
CA ALA A 141 -36.73 -40.00 6.70
C ALA A 141 -35.21 -40.07 6.92
N GLN A 142 -34.63 -41.28 6.96
CA GLN A 142 -33.18 -41.46 7.05
C GLN A 142 -32.45 -40.85 5.85
N LYS A 143 -32.97 -41.04 4.63
CA LYS A 143 -32.37 -40.47 3.41
C LYS A 143 -32.56 -38.96 3.30
N ILE A 144 -33.68 -38.43 3.78
CA ILE A 144 -33.89 -36.98 3.90
C ILE A 144 -32.88 -36.40 4.90
N ARG A 145 -32.68 -37.03 6.06
CA ARG A 145 -31.67 -36.61 7.05
C ARG A 145 -30.27 -36.55 6.44
N GLU A 146 -29.83 -37.59 5.73
CA GLU A 146 -28.53 -37.60 5.04
C GLU A 146 -28.40 -36.41 4.06
N THR A 147 -29.48 -36.09 3.35
CA THR A 147 -29.49 -34.93 2.43
C THR A 147 -29.41 -33.61 3.19
N VAL A 148 -30.12 -33.48 4.31
CA VAL A 148 -30.07 -32.30 5.19
C VAL A 148 -28.66 -32.10 5.76
N ASP A 149 -28.02 -33.18 6.22
CA ASP A 149 -26.61 -33.16 6.68
C ASP A 149 -25.68 -32.59 5.60
N GLN A 150 -25.80 -33.10 4.37
CA GLN A 150 -24.98 -32.66 3.24
C GLN A 150 -25.21 -31.18 2.89
N LEU A 151 -26.46 -30.71 2.89
CA LEU A 151 -26.77 -29.32 2.56
C LEU A 151 -26.29 -28.35 3.65
N ILE A 152 -26.44 -28.69 4.93
CA ILE A 152 -25.92 -27.88 6.03
C ILE A 152 -24.40 -27.77 5.93
N ALA A 153 -23.70 -28.90 5.75
CA ALA A 153 -22.25 -28.91 5.60
C ALA A 153 -21.78 -28.08 4.38
N LYS A 154 -22.48 -28.19 3.25
CA LYS A 154 -22.21 -27.39 2.05
C LYS A 154 -22.37 -25.89 2.32
N LYS A 155 -23.49 -25.47 2.91
CA LYS A 155 -23.75 -24.05 3.22
C LYS A 155 -22.73 -23.48 4.20
N GLN A 156 -22.33 -24.26 5.22
CA GLN A 156 -21.29 -23.86 6.17
C GLN A 156 -19.93 -23.68 5.49
N ALA A 157 -19.54 -24.59 4.60
CA ALA A 157 -18.29 -24.48 3.85
C ALA A 157 -18.29 -23.26 2.92
N GLU A 158 -19.41 -22.97 2.25
CA GLU A 158 -19.56 -21.78 1.40
C GLU A 158 -19.46 -20.48 2.22
N GLN A 159 -20.11 -20.41 3.39
CA GLN A 159 -20.00 -19.27 4.30
C GLN A 159 -18.57 -19.07 4.81
N GLN A 160 -17.88 -20.15 5.16
CA GLN A 160 -16.48 -20.10 5.59
C GLN A 160 -15.55 -19.61 4.47
N ALA A 161 -15.71 -20.13 3.25
CA ALA A 161 -14.92 -19.71 2.10
C ALA A 161 -15.12 -18.23 1.78
N LEU A 162 -16.37 -17.75 1.82
CA LEU A 162 -16.68 -16.33 1.61
C LEU A 162 -16.07 -15.44 2.71
N GLY A 163 -16.09 -15.90 3.97
CA GLY A 163 -15.45 -15.19 5.08
C GLY A 163 -13.93 -15.11 4.93
N GLN A 164 -13.28 -16.20 4.52
CA GLN A 164 -11.84 -16.24 4.27
C GLN A 164 -11.44 -15.31 3.12
N GLU A 165 -12.21 -15.30 2.02
CA GLU A 165 -11.93 -14.41 0.89
C GLU A 165 -12.08 -12.94 1.27
N ARG A 166 -13.12 -12.57 2.04
CA ARG A 166 -13.27 -11.21 2.55
C ARG A 166 -12.08 -10.78 3.42
N LEU A 167 -11.63 -11.64 4.31
CA LEU A 167 -10.47 -11.36 5.17
C LEU A 167 -9.20 -11.17 4.32
N ARG A 168 -9.00 -12.03 3.33
CA ARG A 168 -7.85 -11.94 2.40
C ARG A 168 -7.85 -10.63 1.61
N GLN A 169 -9.01 -10.22 1.10
CA GLN A 169 -9.15 -8.95 0.36
C GLN A 169 -8.87 -7.75 1.25
N GLU A 170 -9.35 -7.77 2.49
CA GLU A 170 -9.07 -6.70 3.45
C GLU A 170 -7.58 -6.63 3.81
N GLN A 171 -6.92 -7.77 4.05
CA GLN A 171 -5.48 -7.83 4.29
C GLN A 171 -4.67 -7.29 3.12
N LEU A 172 -5.02 -7.65 1.88
CA LEU A 172 -4.36 -7.14 0.69
C LEU A 172 -4.53 -5.62 0.56
N ARG A 173 -5.73 -5.10 0.84
CA ARG A 173 -6.02 -3.67 0.82
C ARG A 173 -5.20 -2.92 1.87
N GLN A 174 -5.09 -3.45 3.09
CA GLN A 174 -4.30 -2.86 4.16
C GLN A 174 -2.80 -2.88 3.82
N GLN A 175 -2.31 -3.97 3.22
CA GLN A 175 -0.92 -4.05 2.78
C GLN A 175 -0.63 -3.01 1.69
N GLN A 176 -1.50 -2.88 0.69
CA GLN A 176 -1.36 -1.88 -0.38
C GLN A 176 -1.41 -0.45 0.17
N ALA A 177 -2.30 -0.17 1.13
CA ALA A 177 -2.36 1.14 1.79
C ALA A 177 -1.07 1.45 2.56
N ALA A 178 -0.56 0.49 3.34
CA ALA A 178 0.68 0.65 4.10
C ALA A 178 1.91 0.82 3.18
N GLU A 179 1.96 0.12 2.05
CA GLU A 179 3.02 0.27 1.04
C GLU A 179 2.94 1.65 0.36
N ALA A 180 1.73 2.12 0.03
CA ALA A 180 1.52 3.45 -0.53
C ALA A 180 1.94 4.56 0.44
N GLU A 181 1.49 4.49 1.71
CA GLU A 181 1.89 5.43 2.76
C GLU A 181 3.42 5.44 2.97
N ARG A 182 4.05 4.26 3.00
CA ARG A 182 5.51 4.16 3.09
C ARG A 182 6.19 4.82 1.89
N SER A 183 5.69 4.60 0.67
CA SER A 183 6.26 5.19 -0.54
C SER A 183 6.14 6.72 -0.56
N GLU A 184 5.00 7.25 -0.10
CA GLU A 184 4.77 8.69 0.02
C GLU A 184 5.69 9.31 1.08
N GLN A 185 5.84 8.67 2.24
CA GLN A 185 6.77 9.12 3.28
C GLN A 185 8.21 9.12 2.77
N GLN A 186 8.63 8.09 2.04
CA GLN A 186 9.97 8.03 1.45
C GLN A 186 10.21 9.14 0.43
N GLU A 187 9.22 9.44 -0.42
CA GLU A 187 9.34 10.53 -1.39
C GLU A 187 9.34 11.90 -0.69
N LEU A 188 8.51 12.10 0.33
CA LEU A 188 8.50 13.33 1.12
C LEU A 188 9.84 13.52 1.86
N GLU A 189 10.39 12.46 2.45
CA GLU A 189 11.70 12.49 3.09
C GLU A 189 12.80 12.78 2.08
N ARG A 190 12.75 12.17 0.89
CA ARG A 190 13.67 12.46 -0.21
C ARG A 190 13.59 13.93 -0.64
N GLN A 191 12.38 14.48 -0.78
CA GLN A 191 12.18 15.89 -1.10
C GLN A 191 12.68 16.81 0.01
N ARG A 192 12.45 16.45 1.28
CA ARG A 192 12.97 17.18 2.44
C ARG A 192 14.49 17.16 2.48
N LEU A 193 15.13 16.02 2.23
CA LEU A 193 16.60 15.90 2.15
C LEU A 193 17.16 16.61 0.92
N ALA A 194 16.39 16.68 -0.17
CA ALA A 194 16.76 17.42 -1.36
C ALA A 194 16.66 18.95 -1.15
N ALA A 195 15.77 19.42 -0.27
CA ALA A 195 15.63 20.83 0.05
C ALA A 195 16.92 21.38 0.70
N ASP A 196 17.38 22.53 0.20
CA ASP A 196 18.55 23.21 0.74
C ASP A 196 18.16 24.01 2.00
N ASP A 197 18.90 23.83 3.08
CA ASP A 197 18.71 24.56 4.35
C ASP A 197 19.32 25.97 4.25
N LEU A 198 18.60 26.90 3.62
CA LEU A 198 19.05 28.27 3.37
C LEU A 198 18.87 29.20 4.58
N LYS A 199 19.30 28.78 5.78
CA LYS A 199 19.14 29.58 7.00
C LYS A 199 20.14 30.74 7.07
N SER A 200 19.74 31.83 7.71
CA SER A 200 20.58 33.00 7.98
C SER A 200 20.16 33.66 9.29
N ASP A 201 21.12 34.04 10.13
CA ASP A 201 20.84 34.82 11.35
C ASP A 201 20.75 36.33 11.05
N ARG A 202 21.13 36.73 9.82
CA ARG A 202 21.13 38.11 9.33
C ARG A 202 20.12 38.34 8.20
N SER A 203 19.21 37.39 7.98
CA SER A 203 18.19 37.44 6.93
C SER A 203 18.77 37.59 5.51
N ILE A 204 19.92 36.99 5.26
CA ILE A 204 20.59 36.98 3.95
C ILE A 204 19.92 35.98 3.02
N ASP A 205 19.70 36.39 1.77
CA ASP A 205 19.16 35.52 0.73
C ASP A 205 20.27 34.72 0.02
N TYR A 206 20.34 33.42 0.32
CA TYR A 206 21.29 32.48 -0.30
C TYR A 206 20.73 31.76 -1.54
N LYS A 207 19.49 32.03 -1.99
CA LYS A 207 18.94 31.40 -3.21
C LYS A 207 19.81 31.66 -4.45
N PRO A 208 20.35 32.88 -4.69
CA PRO A 208 21.21 33.13 -5.84
C PRO A 208 22.48 32.28 -5.81
N LEU A 209 23.13 32.16 -4.65
CA LEU A 209 24.31 31.32 -4.47
C LEU A 209 23.99 29.84 -4.76
N ARG A 210 22.90 29.33 -4.18
CA ARG A 210 22.41 27.97 -4.45
C ARG A 210 22.18 27.73 -5.94
N ASP A 211 21.51 28.64 -6.63
CA ASP A 211 21.14 28.46 -8.04
C ASP A 211 22.36 28.50 -8.96
N LEU A 212 23.36 29.33 -8.64
CA LEU A 212 24.65 29.37 -9.35
C LEU A 212 25.44 28.07 -9.15
N LEU A 213 25.53 27.57 -7.91
CA LEU A 213 26.20 26.31 -7.60
C LEU A 213 25.49 25.11 -8.27
N LYS A 214 24.16 25.09 -8.22
CA LYS A 214 23.34 24.04 -8.85
C LYS A 214 23.49 24.00 -10.38
N THR A 215 23.75 25.15 -11.00
CA THR A 215 23.98 25.26 -12.45
C THR A 215 25.45 25.13 -12.85
N GLY A 216 26.36 24.88 -11.89
CA GLY A 216 27.79 24.74 -12.15
C GLY A 216 28.48 26.04 -12.57
N LYS A 217 27.88 27.19 -12.27
CA LYS A 217 28.45 28.52 -12.50
C LYS A 217 29.42 28.89 -11.37
N TRP A 218 30.52 28.15 -11.31
CA TRP A 218 31.45 28.15 -10.18
C TRP A 218 32.10 29.51 -9.92
N LYS A 219 32.40 30.27 -10.99
CA LYS A 219 32.98 31.61 -10.87
C LYS A 219 32.00 32.60 -10.26
N GLU A 220 30.81 32.68 -10.84
CA GLU A 220 29.75 33.56 -10.33
C GLU A 220 29.34 33.16 -8.91
N ALA A 221 29.34 31.86 -8.57
CA ALA A 221 29.10 31.38 -7.22
C ALA A 221 30.17 31.84 -6.22
N ASP A 222 31.45 31.88 -6.62
CA ASP A 222 32.54 32.38 -5.78
C ASP A 222 32.42 33.90 -5.53
N GLU A 223 32.11 34.67 -6.58
CA GLU A 223 31.84 36.11 -6.48
C GLU A 223 30.63 36.40 -5.58
N GLU A 224 29.54 35.63 -5.76
CA GLU A 224 28.34 35.74 -4.93
C GLU A 224 28.62 35.34 -3.48
N THR A 225 29.44 34.31 -3.25
CA THR A 225 29.87 33.93 -1.89
C THR A 225 30.57 35.08 -1.19
N ALA A 226 31.55 35.72 -1.86
CA ALA A 226 32.27 36.86 -1.30
C ALA A 226 31.32 38.01 -0.96
N LYS A 227 30.38 38.33 -1.86
CA LYS A 227 29.36 39.36 -1.65
C LYS A 227 28.48 39.07 -0.43
N ARG A 228 27.99 37.84 -0.27
CA ARG A 228 27.14 37.46 0.88
C ARG A 228 27.91 37.49 2.19
N MET A 229 29.17 37.06 2.21
CA MET A 229 29.99 37.16 3.42
C MET A 229 30.20 38.62 3.85
N LEU A 230 30.37 39.55 2.91
CA LEU A 230 30.46 40.98 3.22
C LEU A 230 29.14 41.56 3.73
N GLU A 231 28.03 41.13 3.15
CA GLU A 231 26.68 41.53 3.57
C GLU A 231 26.39 41.06 5.01
N VAL A 232 26.69 39.79 5.34
CA VAL A 232 26.58 39.24 6.69
C VAL A 232 27.42 40.03 7.70
N ALA A 233 28.65 40.40 7.31
CA ALA A 233 29.54 41.18 8.14
C ALA A 233 29.18 42.67 8.21
N GLY A 234 28.24 43.16 7.39
CA GLY A 234 27.87 44.57 7.30
C GLY A 234 28.99 45.46 6.74
N ARG A 235 29.81 44.96 5.80
CA ARG A 235 31.04 45.63 5.37
C ARG A 235 31.12 46.02 3.91
N GLN A 236 31.65 47.23 3.73
CA GLN A 236 32.31 47.79 2.56
C GLN A 236 33.70 47.20 2.32
N GLY A 237 33.96 46.58 1.18
CA GLY A 237 35.30 46.11 0.88
C GLY A 237 35.58 44.79 1.59
N TRP A 238 36.47 44.77 2.60
CA TRP A 238 37.12 43.51 3.03
C TRP A 238 36.71 43.08 4.42
N LEU A 239 36.71 41.77 4.61
CA LEU A 239 36.63 41.12 5.91
C LEU A 239 37.97 41.26 6.64
N ARG A 240 37.87 41.59 7.92
CA ARG A 240 38.95 41.59 8.90
C ARG A 240 38.80 40.37 9.80
N VAL A 241 39.80 40.14 10.63
CA VAL A 241 39.77 39.02 11.59
C VAL A 241 38.59 39.18 12.54
N GLU A 242 38.32 40.40 13.02
CA GLU A 242 37.23 40.72 13.96
C GLU A 242 35.86 40.37 13.38
N ASP A 243 35.67 40.60 12.08
CA ASP A 243 34.43 40.31 11.38
C ASP A 243 34.19 38.80 11.29
N ILE A 244 35.25 38.01 11.07
CA ILE A 244 35.16 36.55 11.11
C ILE A 244 34.91 36.04 12.53
N GLN A 245 35.36 36.70 13.59
CA GLN A 245 35.06 36.26 14.97
C GLN A 245 33.57 36.38 15.29
N GLN A 246 32.92 37.42 14.77
CA GLN A 246 31.51 37.71 15.01
C GLN A 246 30.58 37.14 13.93
N PHE A 247 31.13 36.48 12.91
CA PHE A 247 30.35 35.95 11.81
C PHE A 247 29.36 34.88 12.35
N PRO A 248 28.05 34.95 12.04
CA PRO A 248 27.09 33.99 12.55
C PRO A 248 27.38 32.57 12.06
N CYS A 249 27.27 31.60 12.96
CA CYS A 249 27.53 30.19 12.67
C CYS A 249 26.56 29.67 11.60
N THR A 250 25.29 30.09 11.67
CA THR A 250 24.23 29.67 10.76
C THR A 250 24.58 30.04 9.32
N ASP A 251 24.95 31.30 9.08
CA ASP A 251 25.33 31.81 7.77
C ASP A 251 26.56 31.10 7.18
N LEU A 252 27.60 30.92 8.01
CA LEU A 252 28.82 30.24 7.56
C LEU A 252 28.55 28.79 7.18
N ARG A 253 27.74 28.08 7.97
CA ARG A 253 27.33 26.70 7.68
C ARG A 253 26.46 26.60 6.44
N THR A 254 25.53 27.53 6.23
CA THR A 254 24.70 27.55 5.03
C THR A 254 25.54 27.68 3.76
N ILE A 255 26.51 28.60 3.76
CA ILE A 255 27.43 28.76 2.62
C ILE A 255 28.26 27.49 2.41
N ASP A 256 28.87 26.96 3.47
CA ASP A 256 29.70 25.75 3.38
C ASP A 256 28.91 24.54 2.85
N GLN A 257 27.71 24.30 3.41
CA GLN A 257 26.86 23.17 3.01
C GLN A 257 26.45 23.25 1.54
N LEU A 258 26.17 24.45 1.02
CA LEU A 258 25.87 24.62 -0.40
C LEU A 258 27.07 24.26 -1.28
N TRP A 259 28.28 24.74 -0.93
CA TRP A 259 29.50 24.42 -1.67
C TRP A 259 29.85 22.93 -1.61
N VAL A 260 29.71 22.30 -0.43
CA VAL A 260 29.95 20.87 -0.25
C VAL A 260 28.94 20.04 -1.04
N LYS A 261 27.65 20.38 -0.97
CA LYS A 261 26.58 19.62 -1.62
C LYS A 261 26.71 19.65 -3.14
N TYR A 262 26.85 20.84 -3.71
CA TYR A 262 26.88 20.98 -5.17
C TYR A 262 28.26 20.71 -5.77
N GLY A 263 29.34 20.92 -5.00
CA GLY A 263 30.71 20.58 -5.36
C GLY A 263 31.08 19.10 -5.21
N ASP A 264 30.11 18.20 -5.02
CA ASP A 264 30.33 16.75 -4.83
C ASP A 264 31.34 16.44 -3.70
N GLY A 265 31.26 17.21 -2.62
CA GLY A 265 32.17 17.13 -1.47
C GLY A 265 33.59 17.64 -1.72
N LYS A 266 33.93 18.12 -2.92
CA LYS A 266 35.25 18.64 -3.27
C LYS A 266 35.48 20.09 -2.85
N PHE A 267 34.43 20.89 -2.75
CA PHE A 267 34.52 22.32 -2.47
C PHE A 267 33.84 22.67 -1.14
N GLY A 268 34.23 23.79 -0.56
CA GLY A 268 33.70 24.27 0.73
C GLY A 268 34.80 24.64 1.72
N PHE A 269 34.44 25.48 2.68
CA PHE A 269 35.30 25.92 3.77
C PHE A 269 35.66 24.78 4.73
N SER A 270 34.75 23.83 4.98
CA SER A 270 35.02 22.65 5.80
C SER A 270 36.01 21.70 5.12
N VAL A 271 35.95 21.60 3.79
CA VAL A 271 36.93 20.86 2.98
C VAL A 271 38.30 21.53 3.05
N GLN A 272 38.35 22.85 2.83
CA GLN A 272 39.57 23.64 3.00
C GLN A 272 40.16 23.52 4.41
N LYS A 273 39.32 23.59 5.45
CA LYS A 273 39.71 23.43 6.84
C LYS A 273 40.36 22.06 7.09
N LYS A 274 39.82 20.96 6.55
CA LYS A 274 40.45 19.63 6.64
C LYS A 274 41.83 19.62 6.02
N ILE A 275 42.01 20.23 4.86
CA ILE A 275 43.32 20.32 4.18
C ILE A 275 44.28 21.22 4.97
N TRP A 276 43.79 22.34 5.50
CA TRP A 276 44.54 23.26 6.35
C TRP A 276 45.04 22.57 7.64
N GLN A 277 44.20 21.78 8.30
CA GLN A 277 44.58 20.96 9.45
C GLN A 277 45.65 19.93 9.10
N ARG A 278 45.50 19.22 7.97
CA ARG A 278 46.52 18.27 7.44
C ARG A 278 47.85 18.96 7.13
N CYS A 279 47.84 20.27 6.85
CA CYS A 279 49.03 21.07 6.61
C CYS A 279 49.70 21.60 7.89
N GLY A 280 49.15 21.30 9.07
CA GLY A 280 49.71 21.73 10.36
C GLY A 280 49.11 23.03 10.88
N SER A 281 47.92 23.42 10.40
CA SER A 281 47.15 24.57 10.90
C SER A 281 47.92 25.91 10.87
N PRO A 282 48.50 26.31 9.73
CA PRO A 282 49.31 27.52 9.63
C PRO A 282 48.51 28.78 9.95
N GLN A 283 49.04 29.65 10.81
CA GLN A 283 48.47 30.94 11.21
C GLN A 283 49.18 32.15 10.58
N GLU A 284 50.33 31.93 9.95
CA GLU A 284 51.19 32.95 9.34
C GLU A 284 51.74 32.44 8.00
N ASP A 285 52.24 33.34 7.14
CA ASP A 285 52.85 32.99 5.86
C ASP A 285 54.19 32.26 6.03
N ASN A 286 54.10 30.97 6.30
CA ASN A 286 55.22 30.08 6.57
C ASN A 286 55.25 28.90 5.57
N LYS A 287 56.15 27.94 5.80
CA LYS A 287 56.28 26.75 4.93
C LYS A 287 55.00 25.90 4.88
N GLN A 288 54.26 25.82 5.99
CA GLN A 288 53.00 25.08 6.08
C GLN A 288 51.87 25.81 5.32
N TRP A 289 51.84 27.15 5.36
CA TRP A 289 50.91 27.97 4.58
C TRP A 289 51.12 27.77 3.07
N LYS A 290 52.38 27.78 2.62
CA LYS A 290 52.74 27.50 1.22
C LYS A 290 52.39 26.07 0.81
N LYS A 291 52.51 25.10 1.71
CA LYS A 291 52.06 23.72 1.49
C LYS A 291 50.55 23.69 1.29
N PHE A 292 49.79 24.29 2.20
CA PHE A 292 48.33 24.40 2.09
C PHE A 292 47.92 24.99 0.73
N GLY A 293 48.51 26.12 0.34
CA GLY A 293 48.23 26.76 -0.96
C GLY A 293 48.51 25.86 -2.17
N VAL A 294 49.50 24.96 -2.10
CA VAL A 294 49.75 23.98 -3.17
C VAL A 294 48.68 22.88 -3.17
N GLU A 295 48.29 22.36 -2.01
CA GLU A 295 47.28 21.29 -1.89
C GLU A 295 45.90 21.72 -2.42
N VAL A 296 45.47 22.95 -2.11
CA VAL A 296 44.21 23.51 -2.63
C VAL A 296 44.35 24.13 -4.03
N GLY A 297 45.54 24.11 -4.63
CA GLY A 297 45.78 24.62 -5.98
C GLY A 297 45.85 26.15 -6.11
N TRP A 298 45.99 26.89 -5.01
CA TRP A 298 46.18 28.35 -5.02
C TRP A 298 47.63 28.77 -5.29
N ARG A 299 48.55 27.81 -5.31
CA ARG A 299 49.97 28.06 -5.47
C ARG A 299 50.59 27.08 -6.47
N SER A 300 51.25 27.62 -7.50
CA SER A 300 51.96 26.83 -8.49
C SER A 300 53.26 26.26 -7.91
N ARG A 301 53.55 24.99 -8.22
CA ARG A 301 54.83 24.36 -7.90
C ARG A 301 55.80 24.63 -9.05
N GLY A 302 56.75 25.55 -8.83
CA GLY A 302 57.80 25.84 -9.79
C GLY A 302 58.76 24.66 -10.00
N ILE A 303 59.51 24.65 -11.11
CA ILE A 303 60.50 23.61 -11.42
C ILE A 303 61.76 23.88 -10.60
N MET A 304 62.25 22.87 -9.87
CA MET A 304 63.46 22.95 -9.03
C MET A 304 63.50 24.19 -8.10
N GLY A 305 62.37 24.59 -7.54
CA GLY A 305 62.29 25.69 -6.56
C GLY A 305 62.32 27.11 -7.14
N MET A 306 62.52 27.27 -8.45
CA MET A 306 62.39 28.57 -9.13
C MET A 306 60.98 28.75 -9.72
N GLY A 307 60.42 29.96 -9.62
CA GLY A 307 59.18 30.35 -10.31
C GLY A 307 57.86 29.94 -9.64
N SER A 308 57.89 29.54 -8.37
CA SER A 308 56.65 29.23 -7.64
C SER A 308 55.89 30.53 -7.32
N SER A 309 54.68 30.70 -7.85
CA SER A 309 53.82 31.89 -7.62
C SER A 309 52.48 31.51 -6.99
N TRP A 310 51.82 32.47 -6.35
CA TRP A 310 50.39 32.38 -6.04
C TRP A 310 49.59 32.68 -7.31
N ILE A 311 48.48 31.99 -7.52
CA ILE A 311 47.65 32.20 -8.72
C ILE A 311 46.91 33.55 -8.61
N ARG A 312 46.65 34.19 -9.75
CA ARG A 312 45.75 35.34 -9.81
C ARG A 312 44.31 34.85 -9.96
N TYR A 313 43.35 35.72 -9.68
CA TYR A 313 41.94 35.36 -9.80
C TYR A 313 41.55 35.02 -11.23
N SER A 314 42.19 35.68 -12.20
CA SER A 314 42.07 35.37 -13.62
C SER A 314 42.52 33.94 -13.98
N ASP A 315 43.35 33.32 -13.14
CA ASP A 315 44.00 32.03 -13.41
C ASP A 315 43.39 30.90 -12.57
N VAL A 316 42.31 31.17 -11.84
CA VAL A 316 41.58 30.18 -11.04
C VAL A 316 40.83 29.21 -11.96
N THR A 317 40.85 27.93 -11.59
CA THR A 317 40.11 26.88 -12.31
C THR A 317 38.69 26.77 -11.75
N PHE A 318 37.71 27.30 -12.50
CA PHE A 318 36.30 27.33 -12.10
C PHE A 318 35.50 26.16 -12.68
N ASP A 319 35.93 24.94 -12.40
CA ASP A 319 35.24 23.71 -12.78
C ASP A 319 35.64 22.52 -11.89
N THR A 320 35.05 21.35 -12.14
CA THR A 320 35.23 20.14 -11.32
C THR A 320 36.59 19.43 -11.49
N SER A 321 37.45 19.90 -12.41
CA SER A 321 38.83 19.45 -12.54
C SER A 321 39.77 20.08 -11.50
N ALA A 322 39.31 21.15 -10.83
CA ALA A 322 40.06 21.80 -9.78
C ALA A 322 40.33 20.87 -8.57
N PRO A 323 41.44 21.07 -7.83
CA PRO A 323 41.76 20.29 -6.65
C PRO A 323 40.70 20.36 -5.53
N GLU A 324 40.75 19.41 -4.61
CA GLU A 324 39.94 19.43 -3.38
C GLU A 324 40.24 20.72 -2.59
N GLY A 325 39.21 21.42 -2.13
CA GLY A 325 39.32 22.70 -1.42
C GLY A 325 39.66 23.90 -2.30
N HIS A 326 39.75 23.77 -3.63
CA HIS A 326 40.11 24.89 -4.50
C HIS A 326 39.12 26.06 -4.42
N LEU A 327 37.84 25.77 -4.23
CA LEU A 327 36.76 26.75 -4.11
C LEU A 327 36.04 26.58 -2.76
N PRO A 328 35.44 27.67 -2.23
CA PRO A 328 35.53 29.06 -2.70
C PRO A 328 36.87 29.74 -2.33
N LEU A 329 37.36 30.67 -3.17
CA LEU A 329 38.50 31.56 -2.86
C LEU A 329 38.08 32.90 -2.25
N TRP A 330 36.77 33.18 -2.21
CA TRP A 330 36.18 34.34 -1.53
C TRP A 330 36.85 35.67 -1.95
N ALA A 331 37.23 35.72 -3.23
CA ALA A 331 38.08 36.75 -3.79
C ALA A 331 37.24 37.82 -4.48
N ASN A 332 36.79 38.82 -3.71
CA ASN A 332 36.86 40.18 -4.21
C ASN A 332 36.82 41.17 -3.05
N VAL A 333 38.01 41.64 -2.70
CA VAL A 333 38.09 42.92 -2.03
C VAL A 333 39.29 43.73 -2.48
N GLY A 334 38.98 44.73 -3.30
CA GLY A 334 39.89 45.79 -3.69
C GLY A 334 40.19 45.71 -5.17
N ASN A 335 40.02 46.84 -5.83
CA ASN A 335 39.92 47.06 -7.28
C ASN A 335 41.11 46.64 -8.16
N ASP A 336 42.07 45.84 -7.66
CA ASP A 336 43.34 45.59 -8.34
C ASP A 336 43.57 44.13 -8.78
N GLY A 337 42.56 43.26 -8.73
CA GLY A 337 42.63 41.93 -9.37
C GLY A 337 43.71 40.99 -8.81
N VAL A 338 44.17 41.21 -7.58
CA VAL A 338 45.12 40.32 -6.88
C VAL A 338 44.36 39.58 -5.79
N LEU A 339 44.26 38.25 -5.95
CA LEU A 339 43.81 37.32 -4.92
C LEU A 339 44.49 37.69 -3.60
N PHE A 340 43.75 38.09 -2.58
CA PHE A 340 44.25 38.26 -1.21
C PHE A 340 45.63 38.93 -1.06
N GLY A 341 45.90 40.05 -1.74
CA GLY A 341 47.20 40.73 -1.60
C GLY A 341 48.43 39.83 -1.80
N PHE A 342 48.34 38.79 -2.65
CA PHE A 342 49.38 37.79 -2.83
C PHE A 342 50.56 38.21 -3.72
N CYS A 343 50.59 39.46 -4.22
CA CYS A 343 51.73 40.10 -4.89
C CYS A 343 51.63 41.60 -4.57
N LEU A 344 52.36 42.15 -3.61
CA LEU A 344 53.78 42.53 -3.67
C LEU A 344 54.30 42.49 -2.21
N GLY A 345 55.55 42.07 -1.99
CA GLY A 345 56.12 41.94 -0.63
C GLY A 345 55.81 43.15 0.27
N GLY A 346 54.94 42.95 1.26
CA GLY A 346 54.42 44.02 2.12
C GLY A 346 53.27 43.58 3.04
N ARG A 347 52.89 44.48 3.96
CA ARG A 347 51.92 44.30 5.08
C ARG A 347 50.55 43.70 4.71
N LEU A 348 50.13 43.72 3.44
CA LEU A 348 48.80 43.27 3.00
C LEU A 348 48.69 41.74 2.83
N ALA A 349 49.77 41.04 2.42
CA ALA A 349 49.80 39.58 2.35
C ALA A 349 49.60 38.90 3.73
N TRP A 350 50.03 39.59 4.80
CA TRP A 350 49.91 39.15 6.19
C TRP A 350 48.47 39.14 6.71
N VAL A 351 47.60 40.02 6.20
CA VAL A 351 46.23 40.13 6.68
C VAL A 351 45.37 38.97 6.15
N GLY A 352 45.59 38.56 4.90
CA GLY A 352 44.85 37.46 4.27
C GLY A 352 44.99 36.14 5.00
N CYS A 353 46.24 35.72 5.23
CA CYS A 353 46.55 34.45 5.91
C CYS A 353 45.91 34.37 7.31
N ARG A 354 45.83 35.51 8.03
CA ARG A 354 45.23 35.57 9.37
C ARG A 354 43.71 35.47 9.34
N VAL A 355 43.04 36.07 8.35
CA VAL A 355 41.58 35.95 8.21
C VAL A 355 41.20 34.51 7.87
N VAL A 356 41.92 33.89 6.93
CA VAL A 356 41.71 32.48 6.55
C VAL A 356 41.99 31.55 7.74
N GLY A 357 43.14 31.72 8.39
CA GLY A 357 43.56 30.93 9.54
C GLY A 357 42.56 31.04 10.69
N TYR A 358 42.00 32.24 10.91
CA TYR A 358 40.97 32.43 11.92
C TYR A 358 39.66 31.74 11.54
N LEU A 359 39.20 31.86 10.28
CA LEU A 359 38.01 31.18 9.79
C LEU A 359 38.10 29.67 10.05
N PHE A 360 39.22 29.05 9.67
CA PHE A 360 39.43 27.62 9.86
C PHE A 360 39.71 27.20 11.31
N SER A 361 40.08 28.15 12.18
CA SER A 361 40.23 27.91 13.62
C SER A 361 38.90 27.84 14.37
N ARG A 362 37.82 28.35 13.79
CA ARG A 362 36.51 28.31 14.44
C ARG A 362 36.04 26.86 14.58
N THR A 363 35.49 26.52 15.74
CA THR A 363 35.04 25.15 16.06
C THR A 363 33.68 24.80 15.46
N ASP A 364 32.94 25.80 14.99
CA ASP A 364 31.59 25.68 14.45
C ASP A 364 31.54 25.49 12.92
N LEU A 365 32.70 25.54 12.26
CA LEU A 365 32.91 25.21 10.85
C LEU A 365 33.22 23.72 10.63
#